data_AF-A0A8T4YUJ3-F1
#
_entry.id   AF-A0A8T4YUJ3-F1
#
_cell.length_a   1.000
_cell.length_b   1.000
_cell.length_c   1.000
_cell.angle_alpha   90.00
_cell.angle_beta   90.00
_cell.angle_gamma   90.00
#
_symmetry.space_group_name_H-M   'P 1'
#
loop_
_entity.id
_entity.type
_entity.pdbx_description
1 polymer ?
#
loop_
_entity_poly.entity_id
_entity_poly.type
_entity_poly.pdbx_seq_one_letter_code
_entity_poly.pdbx_strand_id
1 'polypeptide(L)'
;RPAKKRRYFKLKLAMISIIAIMVLATIPLYLRSTTRPDFEITDVRLEKDTISFLLRNKGSADAHNVEVVLLQSDITKPKILLARVDTLTPQDSVTVTKALEAGSGAQLYSARFNIVVSSREGVTLHHPFP
;
A
#
# COMPACT_ATOMS: atom_id res chain seq x y z
N ARG A 1 31.00 -22.88 -54.26
CA ARG A 1 29.64 -23.05 -53.70
C ARG A 1 29.62 -22.74 -52.19
N PRO A 2 29.17 -21.56 -51.73
CA PRO A 2 28.75 -21.41 -50.33
C PRO A 2 27.39 -20.69 -50.21
N ALA A 3 26.29 -21.41 -50.45
CA ALA A 3 24.93 -20.87 -50.23
C ALA A 3 24.37 -21.14 -48.82
N LYS A 4 25.01 -22.03 -48.03
CA LYS A 4 24.49 -22.47 -46.73
C LYS A 4 24.63 -21.41 -45.62
N LYS A 5 25.76 -20.69 -45.53
CA LYS A 5 26.02 -19.73 -44.43
C LYS A 5 25.05 -18.55 -44.37
N ARG A 6 24.59 -18.02 -45.53
CA ARG A 6 23.65 -16.89 -45.59
C ARG A 6 22.23 -17.25 -45.11
N ARG A 7 21.79 -18.51 -45.28
CA ARG A 7 20.48 -18.96 -44.82
C ARG A 7 20.40 -19.04 -43.30
N TYR A 8 21.46 -19.52 -42.64
CA TYR A 8 21.52 -19.57 -41.17
C TYR A 8 21.50 -18.18 -40.52
N PHE A 9 22.10 -17.16 -41.16
CA PHE A 9 22.07 -15.79 -40.66
C PHE A 9 20.65 -15.17 -40.69
N LYS A 10 19.92 -15.39 -41.80
CA LYS A 10 18.52 -14.92 -41.92
C LYS A 10 17.59 -15.61 -40.92
N LEU A 11 17.83 -16.89 -40.63
CA LEU A 11 17.04 -17.63 -39.63
C LEU A 11 17.28 -17.11 -38.21
N LYS A 12 18.53 -16.80 -37.85
CA LYS A 12 18.86 -16.22 -36.54
C LYS A 12 18.24 -14.84 -36.34
N LEU A 13 18.29 -13.98 -37.36
CA LEU A 13 17.65 -12.65 -37.33
C LEU A 13 16.12 -12.75 -37.19
N ALA A 14 15.48 -13.67 -37.91
CA ALA A 14 14.04 -13.92 -37.80
C ALA A 14 13.66 -14.38 -36.38
N MET A 15 14.45 -15.28 -35.79
CA MET A 15 14.20 -15.79 -34.44
C MET A 15 14.35 -14.69 -33.38
N ILE A 16 15.35 -13.82 -33.51
CA ILE A 16 15.52 -12.64 -32.62
C ILE A 16 14.34 -11.68 -32.75
N SER A 17 13.85 -11.43 -33.97
CA SER A 17 12.69 -10.56 -34.18
C SER A 17 11.40 -11.11 -33.56
N ILE A 18 11.20 -12.43 -33.58
CA ILE A 18 10.03 -13.07 -32.96
C ILE A 18 10.12 -12.99 -31.43
N ILE A 19 11.30 -13.20 -30.85
CA ILE A 19 11.51 -13.04 -29.40
C ILE A 19 11.25 -11.59 -28.98
N ALA A 20 11.73 -10.60 -29.74
CA ALA A 20 11.47 -9.19 -29.45
C ALA A 20 9.97 -8.84 -29.49
N ILE A 21 9.22 -9.40 -30.45
CA ILE A 21 7.77 -9.20 -30.56
C ILE A 21 7.03 -9.92 -29.43
N MET A 22 7.44 -11.14 -29.05
CA MET A 22 6.86 -11.82 -27.88
C MET A 22 7.13 -11.05 -26.59
N VAL A 23 8.34 -10.52 -26.39
CA VAL A 23 8.67 -9.70 -25.22
C VAL A 23 7.85 -8.41 -25.21
N LEU A 24 7.60 -7.77 -26.36
CA LEU A 24 6.72 -6.60 -26.46
C LEU A 24 5.23 -6.92 -26.26
N ALA A 25 4.76 -8.08 -26.74
CA ALA A 25 3.37 -8.51 -26.59
C ALA A 25 3.06 -9.09 -25.20
N THR A 26 4.08 -9.50 -24.45
CA THR A 26 3.98 -9.88 -23.03
C THR A 26 4.27 -8.72 -22.07
N ILE A 27 4.48 -7.48 -22.56
CA ILE A 27 4.34 -6.29 -21.72
C ILE A 27 2.86 -6.26 -21.38
N PRO A 28 2.46 -6.65 -20.17
CA PRO A 28 1.07 -6.94 -19.92
C PRO A 28 0.30 -5.63 -20.03
N LEU A 29 -0.89 -5.73 -20.62
CA LEU A 29 -2.19 -5.25 -20.14
C LEU A 29 -2.30 -4.72 -18.69
N TYR A 30 -1.33 -3.96 -18.18
CA TYR A 30 -1.38 -3.22 -16.91
C TYR A 30 -2.03 -1.84 -17.09
N LEU A 31 -2.46 -1.48 -18.30
CA LEU A 31 -3.15 -0.22 -18.59
C LEU A 31 -4.66 -0.29 -18.31
N ARG A 32 -5.04 -0.93 -17.20
CA ARG A 32 -6.30 -0.63 -16.48
C ARG A 32 -6.06 -0.57 -14.98
N SER A 33 -4.91 -0.05 -14.56
CA SER A 33 -4.78 0.49 -13.21
C SER A 33 -5.59 1.78 -13.17
N THR A 34 -6.78 1.74 -12.57
CA THR A 34 -7.32 2.95 -11.95
C THR A 34 -6.22 3.43 -11.00
N THR A 35 -5.51 4.49 -11.37
CA THR A 35 -4.44 5.10 -10.56
C THR A 35 -5.07 5.60 -9.28
N ARG A 36 -5.11 4.76 -8.25
CA ARG A 36 -5.74 5.05 -6.97
C ARG A 36 -4.81 4.61 -5.86
N PRO A 37 -4.63 5.43 -4.82
CA PRO A 37 -3.93 4.97 -3.63
C PRO A 37 -4.74 3.84 -2.97
N ASP A 38 -4.04 2.95 -2.30
CA ASP A 38 -4.66 1.89 -1.51
C ASP A 38 -3.76 1.58 -0.32
N PHE A 39 -4.35 1.31 0.84
CA PHE A 39 -3.61 1.22 2.08
C PHE A 39 -3.59 -0.21 2.61
N GLU A 40 -2.51 -0.50 3.33
CA GLU A 40 -2.33 -1.73 4.08
C GLU A 40 -1.72 -1.39 5.43
N ILE A 41 -2.24 -2.02 6.49
CA ILE A 41 -1.70 -1.93 7.84
C ILE A 41 -1.20 -3.31 8.24
N THR A 42 0.05 -3.38 8.70
CA THR A 42 0.67 -4.60 9.23
C THR A 42 1.32 -4.34 10.58
N ASP A 43 1.64 -5.42 11.30
CA ASP A 43 2.41 -5.38 12.55
C ASP A 43 1.82 -4.48 13.65
N VAL A 44 0.49 -4.50 13.79
CA VAL A 44 -0.18 -3.75 14.86
C VAL A 44 0.21 -4.30 16.22
N ARG A 45 0.76 -3.44 17.07
CA ARG A 45 1.18 -3.74 18.44
C ARG A 45 0.69 -2.67 19.39
N LEU A 46 0.23 -3.11 20.56
CA LEU A 46 -0.05 -2.26 21.71
C LEU A 46 0.85 -2.70 22.85
N GLU A 47 1.79 -1.85 23.23
CA GLU A 47 2.69 -2.11 24.36
C GLU A 47 2.50 -1.03 25.41
N LYS A 48 1.97 -1.43 26.58
CA LYS A 48 1.55 -0.55 27.68
C LYS A 48 0.47 0.44 27.21
N ASP A 49 0.89 1.64 26.80
CA ASP A 49 0.04 2.72 26.29
C ASP A 49 0.54 3.25 24.93
N THR A 50 1.39 2.49 24.23
CA THR A 50 1.93 2.90 22.92
C THR A 50 1.41 2.00 21.81
N ILE A 51 0.71 2.58 20.84
CA ILE A 51 0.33 1.92 19.60
C ILE A 51 1.48 2.04 18.61
N SER A 52 1.82 0.94 17.95
CA SER A 52 2.70 0.94 16.78
C SER A 52 2.18 0.03 15.68
N PHE A 53 2.37 0.45 14.42
CA PHE A 53 2.05 -0.35 13.24
C PHE A 53 2.79 0.19 12.01
N LEU A 54 2.86 -0.62 10.97
CA LEU A 54 3.36 -0.23 9.66
C LEU A 54 2.18 0.14 8.76
N LEU A 55 2.18 1.34 8.20
CA LEU A 55 1.25 1.77 7.17
C LEU A 55 1.97 1.76 5.82
N ARG A 56 1.41 1.08 4.82
CA ARG A 56 1.94 1.01 3.45
C ARG A 56 0.92 1.48 2.43
N ASN A 57 1.36 2.24 1.43
CA ASN A 57 0.56 2.47 0.23
C ASN A 57 0.83 1.35 -0.77
N LYS A 58 -0.07 0.37 -0.87
CA LYS A 58 0.03 -0.72 -1.85
C LYS A 58 -0.59 -0.36 -3.21
N GLY A 59 -1.21 0.82 -3.31
CA GLY A 59 -1.80 1.33 -4.53
C GLY A 59 -0.76 1.70 -5.60
N SER A 60 -1.27 2.22 -6.71
CA SER A 60 -0.46 2.64 -7.87
C SER A 60 -0.34 4.16 -8.03
N ALA A 61 -0.89 4.92 -7.09
CA ALA A 61 -0.83 6.38 -7.09
C ALA A 61 -0.45 6.93 -5.71
N ASP A 62 0.11 8.14 -5.69
CA ASP A 62 0.42 8.88 -4.47
C ASP A 62 -0.86 9.16 -3.67
N ALA A 63 -0.78 9.00 -2.35
CA ALA A 63 -1.82 9.41 -1.43
C ALA A 63 -1.44 10.72 -0.75
N HIS A 64 -2.33 11.71 -0.75
CA HIS A 64 -2.08 13.00 -0.13
C HIS A 64 -2.92 13.20 1.13
N ASN A 65 -2.37 13.94 2.09
CA ASN A 65 -2.99 14.28 3.37
C ASN A 65 -3.57 13.03 4.05
N VAL A 66 -2.74 12.01 4.20
CA VAL A 66 -3.14 10.76 4.84
C VAL A 66 -3.27 11.00 6.33
N GLU A 67 -4.47 10.84 6.85
CA GLU A 67 -4.78 10.92 8.28
C GLU A 67 -5.06 9.54 8.82
N VAL A 68 -4.41 9.23 9.95
CA VAL A 68 -4.61 7.97 10.66
C VAL A 68 -5.18 8.26 12.03
N VAL A 69 -6.37 7.72 12.29
CA VAL A 69 -7.11 7.96 13.52
C VAL A 69 -7.54 6.64 14.16
N LEU A 70 -7.62 6.63 15.48
CA LEU A 70 -8.26 5.57 16.25
C LEU A 70 -9.70 5.96 16.54
N LEU A 71 -10.64 5.11 16.12
CA LEU A 71 -12.07 5.27 16.38
C LEU A 71 -12.53 4.25 17.42
N GLN A 72 -13.22 4.73 18.45
CA GLN A 72 -13.96 3.86 19.38
C GLN A 72 -15.30 3.47 18.77
N SER A 73 -15.81 2.29 19.10
CA SER A 73 -17.17 1.87 18.67
C SER A 73 -18.30 2.77 19.18
N ASP A 74 -18.05 3.52 20.25
CA ASP A 74 -18.97 4.53 20.76
C ASP A 74 -18.75 5.86 20.03
N ILE A 75 -19.73 6.24 19.20
CA ILE A 75 -19.70 7.41 18.33
C ILE A 75 -19.64 8.73 19.14
N THR A 76 -20.01 8.69 20.43
CA THR A 76 -19.99 9.87 21.31
C THR A 76 -18.59 10.27 21.76
N LYS A 77 -17.61 9.38 21.62
CA LYS A 77 -16.23 9.65 22.04
C LYS A 77 -15.39 10.29 20.94
N PRO A 78 -14.45 11.19 21.31
CA PRO A 78 -13.60 11.87 20.35
C PRO A 78 -12.65 10.88 19.65
N LYS A 79 -12.33 11.18 18.39
CA LYS A 79 -11.34 10.44 17.59
C LYS A 79 -9.94 10.76 18.10
N ILE A 80 -9.06 9.77 18.18
CA ILE A 80 -7.67 9.97 18.59
C ILE A 80 -6.80 10.03 17.34
N LEU A 81 -6.09 11.15 17.12
CA LEU A 81 -5.16 11.27 16.00
C LEU A 81 -3.86 10.50 16.29
N LEU A 82 -3.55 9.53 15.44
CA LEU A 82 -2.34 8.71 15.54
C LEU A 82 -1.19 9.31 14.72
N ALA A 83 -1.45 9.65 13.46
CA ALA A 83 -0.48 10.25 12.56
C ALA A 83 -1.15 11.07 11.45
N ARG A 84 -0.37 12.00 10.88
CA ARG A 84 -0.66 12.67 9.61
C ARG A 84 0.58 12.56 8.73
N VAL A 85 0.37 12.17 7.49
CA VAL A 85 1.43 12.04 6.47
C VAL A 85 1.01 12.86 5.26
N ASP A 86 1.83 13.83 4.86
CA ASP A 86 1.47 14.76 3.78
C ASP A 86 1.36 14.05 2.43
N THR A 87 2.34 13.19 2.13
CA THR A 87 2.35 12.35 0.92
C THR A 87 2.89 10.97 1.23
N LEU A 88 2.21 9.92 0.77
CA LEU A 88 2.67 8.55 0.84
C LEU A 88 2.70 7.95 -0.58
N THR A 89 3.90 7.73 -1.12
CA THR A 89 4.06 7.28 -2.51
C THR A 89 3.79 5.77 -2.66
N PRO A 90 3.50 5.25 -3.86
CA PRO A 90 3.32 3.82 -4.09
C PRO A 90 4.48 2.98 -3.57
N GLN A 91 4.12 1.91 -2.87
CA GLN A 91 5.04 0.96 -2.23
C GLN A 91 5.82 1.49 -1.02
N ASP A 92 5.74 2.79 -0.71
CA ASP A 92 6.33 3.33 0.51
C ASP A 92 5.60 2.84 1.75
N SER A 93 6.37 2.73 2.85
CA SER A 93 5.88 2.40 4.17
C SER A 93 6.32 3.42 5.21
N VAL A 94 5.46 3.66 6.18
CA VAL A 94 5.70 4.54 7.33
C VAL A 94 5.36 3.78 8.60
N THR A 95 6.30 3.77 9.54
CA THR A 95 6.04 3.28 10.89
C THR A 95 5.32 4.37 11.67
N VAL A 96 4.11 4.07 12.12
CA VAL A 96 3.33 4.96 12.99
C VAL A 96 3.53 4.48 14.42
N THR A 97 3.99 5.38 15.29
CA THR A 97 4.14 5.11 16.73
C THR A 97 3.51 6.26 17.51
N LYS A 98 2.54 5.95 18.38
CA LYS A 98 1.83 6.96 19.17
C LYS A 98 1.63 6.49 20.61
N ALA A 99 2.13 7.28 21.56
CA ALA A 99 1.77 7.14 22.96
C ALA A 99 0.37 7.72 23.20
N LEU A 100 -0.44 6.96 23.92
CA LEU A 100 -1.77 7.34 24.37
C LEU A 100 -1.71 7.85 25.82
N GLU A 101 -2.79 8.45 26.29
CA GLU A 101 -2.87 8.91 27.68
C GLU A 101 -2.79 7.73 28.66
N ALA A 102 -2.16 7.95 29.82
CA ALA A 102 -1.93 6.90 30.81
C ALA A 102 -3.25 6.21 31.23
N GLY A 103 -3.30 4.87 31.11
CA GLY A 103 -4.49 4.08 31.48
C GLY A 103 -5.53 3.92 30.35
N SER A 104 -5.31 4.54 29.19
CA SER A 104 -6.15 4.33 28.01
C SER A 104 -5.88 2.97 27.33
N GLY A 105 -4.66 2.42 27.42
CA GLY A 105 -4.35 1.10 26.87
C GLY A 105 -5.23 -0.02 27.44
N ALA A 106 -5.54 0.02 28.74
CA ALA A 106 -6.47 -0.92 29.38
C ALA A 106 -7.91 -0.78 28.86
N GLN A 107 -8.31 0.44 28.46
CA GLN A 107 -9.61 0.68 27.83
C GLN A 107 -9.63 0.18 26.37
N LEU A 108 -8.48 0.18 25.69
CA LEU A 108 -8.35 -0.37 24.34
C LEU A 108 -8.61 -1.87 24.29
N TYR A 109 -8.17 -2.64 25.28
CA TYR A 109 -8.43 -4.09 25.34
C TYR A 109 -9.89 -4.44 25.62
N SER A 110 -10.68 -3.52 26.21
CA SER A 110 -12.06 -3.77 26.62
C SER A 110 -13.10 -3.21 25.65
N ALA A 111 -12.75 -2.20 24.86
CA ALA A 111 -13.61 -1.64 23.82
C ALA A 111 -13.14 -2.02 22.42
N ARG A 112 -14.07 -2.20 21.49
CA ARG A 112 -13.75 -2.44 20.07
C ARG A 112 -13.29 -1.12 19.44
N PHE A 113 -12.02 -1.05 19.05
CA PHE A 113 -11.45 0.08 18.32
C PHE A 113 -11.19 -0.30 16.85
N ASN A 114 -11.23 0.70 15.98
CA ASN A 114 -10.82 0.56 14.59
C ASN A 114 -9.77 1.62 14.28
N ILE A 115 -8.67 1.22 13.66
CA ILE A 115 -7.75 2.16 13.02
C ILE A 115 -8.37 2.54 11.67
N VAL A 116 -8.55 3.83 11.45
CA VAL A 116 -9.05 4.37 10.19
C VAL A 116 -7.98 5.21 9.53
N VAL A 117 -7.69 4.90 8.29
CA VAL A 117 -6.78 5.66 7.43
C VAL A 117 -7.63 6.32 6.35
N SER A 118 -7.53 7.63 6.21
CA SER A 118 -8.22 8.38 5.16
C SER A 118 -7.25 9.26 4.39
N SER A 119 -7.48 9.42 3.09
CA SER A 119 -6.69 10.33 2.25
C SER A 119 -7.57 11.33 1.50
N ARG A 120 -6.94 12.38 0.95
CA ARG A 120 -7.61 13.42 0.15
C ARG A 120 -8.33 12.84 -1.07
N GLU A 121 -7.84 11.75 -1.63
CA GLU A 121 -8.42 11.06 -2.79
C GLU A 121 -9.71 10.29 -2.45
N GLY A 122 -10.21 10.40 -1.21
CA GLY A 122 -11.43 9.71 -0.76
C GLY A 122 -11.23 8.21 -0.59
N VAL A 123 -9.99 7.76 -0.38
CA VAL A 123 -9.69 6.39 0.02
C VAL A 123 -9.79 6.30 1.53
N THR A 124 -10.49 5.29 2.02
CA THR A 124 -10.62 5.03 3.45
C THR A 124 -10.42 3.54 3.71
N LEU A 125 -9.47 3.22 4.59
CA LEU A 125 -9.23 1.88 5.09
C LEU A 125 -9.71 1.81 6.54
N HIS A 126 -10.49 0.77 6.85
CA HIS A 126 -10.84 0.40 8.21
C HIS A 126 -10.08 -0.88 8.57
N HIS A 127 -9.23 -0.79 9.59
CA HIS A 127 -8.51 -1.94 10.11
C HIS A 127 -8.97 -2.21 11.55
N PRO A 128 -9.47 -3.42 11.85
CA PRO A 128 -9.88 -3.76 13.20
C PRO A 128 -8.65 -3.72 14.12
N PHE A 129 -8.78 -3.05 15.26
CA PHE A 129 -7.75 -3.08 16.28
C PHE A 129 -7.87 -4.41 17.05
N PRO A 130 -6.76 -5.14 17.26
CA PRO A 130 -6.76 -6.41 17.98
C PRO A 130 -7.05 -6.26 19.48
#